data_AF-A0A8T4NKN2-F1
#
_entry.id   AF-A0A8T4NKN2-F1
#
_cell.length_a   1.000
_cell.length_b   1.000
_cell.length_c   1.000
_cell.angle_alpha   90.00
_cell.angle_beta   90.00
_cell.angle_gamma   90.00
#
_symmetry.space_group_name_H-M   'P 1'
#
loop_
_entity.id
_entity.type
_entity.pdbx_description
1 polymer ?
#
loop_
_entity_poly.entity_id
_entity_poly.type
_entity_poly.pdbx_seq_one_letter_code
_entity_poly.pdbx_strand_id
1 'polypeptide(L)'
;MPINPILVKEENSELEKILYKNAYIEIGLTKEEHKRALHLIRHPVFCKDDCWVCKTTYTIKERVGKAIYDTGLCQGHALYALATRK
;
A
#
# COMPACT_ATOMS: atom_id res chain seq x y z
N MET A 1 26.76 -11.03 25.23
CA MET A 1 25.58 -11.52 24.48
C MET A 1 25.22 -10.45 23.47
N PRO A 2 25.16 -10.73 22.16
CA PRO A 2 24.80 -9.72 21.18
C PRO A 2 23.33 -9.34 21.34
N ILE A 3 23.09 -8.03 21.40
CA ILE A 3 21.78 -7.41 21.51
C ILE A 3 21.02 -7.78 20.23
N ASN A 4 19.99 -8.60 20.37
CA ASN A 4 19.06 -8.91 19.29
C ASN A 4 18.42 -7.57 18.89
N PRO A 5 18.66 -7.04 17.67
CA PRO A 5 18.03 -5.80 17.28
C PRO A 5 16.53 -6.08 17.28
N ILE A 6 15.86 -5.44 18.23
CA ILE A 6 14.41 -5.33 18.27
C ILE A 6 14.00 -5.06 16.82
N LEU A 7 13.29 -6.00 16.22
CA LEU A 7 12.50 -5.77 15.01
C LEU A 7 11.56 -4.64 15.39
N VAL A 8 12.03 -3.40 15.22
CA VAL A 8 11.18 -2.23 15.16
C VAL A 8 10.26 -2.59 14.01
N LYS A 9 9.04 -3.04 14.33
CA LYS A 9 7.96 -3.14 13.36
C LYS A 9 7.96 -1.77 12.70
N GLU A 10 8.47 -1.71 11.47
CA GLU A 10 8.46 -0.47 10.70
C GLU A 10 7.02 0.03 10.77
N GLU A 11 6.83 1.23 11.34
CA GLU A 11 5.49 1.78 11.44
C GLU A 11 4.95 1.84 10.03
N ASN A 12 3.84 1.15 9.78
CA ASN A 12 3.25 1.11 8.47
C ASN A 12 3.15 2.52 7.86
N SER A 13 3.47 2.63 6.57
CA SER A 13 3.33 3.89 5.86
C SER A 13 1.93 4.49 6.02
N GLU A 14 1.82 5.82 5.94
CA GLU A 14 0.53 6.50 6.02
C GLU A 14 -0.46 5.93 4.99
N LEU A 15 0.02 5.59 3.79
CA LEU A 15 -0.82 5.00 2.75
C LEU A 15 -1.34 3.62 3.16
N GLU A 16 -0.52 2.75 3.75
CA GLU A 16 -0.98 1.45 4.26
C GLU A 16 -2.05 1.63 5.33
N LYS A 17 -1.86 2.55 6.27
CA LYS A 17 -2.84 2.83 7.32
C LYS A 17 -4.17 3.32 6.76
N ILE A 18 -4.14 4.21 5.76
CA ILE A 18 -5.35 4.71 5.10
C ILE A 18 -6.02 3.59 4.31
N LEU A 19 -5.27 2.79 3.55
CA LEU A 19 -5.82 1.67 2.79
C LEU A 19 -6.39 0.59 3.71
N TYR A 20 -5.76 0.31 4.84
CA TYR A 20 -6.26 -0.61 5.87
C TYR A 20 -7.56 -0.07 6.48
N LYS A 21 -7.61 1.22 6.85
CA LYS A 21 -8.83 1.86 7.34
C LYS A 21 -9.94 1.75 6.31
N ASN A 22 -9.64 2.05 5.04
CA ASN A 22 -10.60 1.86 3.95
C ASN A 22 -11.06 0.41 3.93
N ALA A 23 -10.13 -0.54 3.91
CA ALA A 23 -10.30 -1.99 3.75
C ALA A 23 -10.88 -2.75 4.94
N TYR A 24 -10.93 -2.20 6.16
CA TYR A 24 -11.43 -2.93 7.33
C TYR A 24 -12.29 -2.12 8.32
N ILE A 25 -12.31 -0.79 8.25
CA ILE A 25 -13.00 0.05 9.25
C ILE A 25 -14.29 0.64 8.66
N GLU A 26 -15.43 0.45 9.35
CA GLU A 26 -16.77 0.86 8.88
C GLU A 26 -17.00 2.37 8.86
N ILE A 27 -16.21 3.16 9.59
CA ILE A 27 -16.32 4.62 9.66
C ILE A 27 -15.94 5.31 8.33
N GLY A 28 -15.40 4.56 7.36
CA GLY A 28 -15.00 5.07 6.06
C GLY A 28 -13.84 6.07 6.16
N LEU A 29 -13.43 6.62 5.01
CA LEU A 29 -12.39 7.65 4.93
C LEU A 29 -12.98 9.06 4.98
N THR A 30 -12.33 9.94 5.72
CA THR A 30 -12.57 11.38 5.61
C THR A 30 -12.10 11.89 4.24
N LYS A 31 -12.66 13.04 3.80
CA LYS A 31 -12.21 13.70 2.56
C LYS A 31 -10.71 13.98 2.56
N GLU A 32 -10.15 14.33 3.71
CA GLU A 32 -8.72 14.65 3.84
C GLU A 32 -7.84 13.39 3.79
N GLU A 33 -8.25 12.28 4.41
CA GLU A 33 -7.57 10.99 4.25
C GLU A 33 -7.59 10.53 2.79
N HIS A 34 -8.72 10.69 2.10
CA HIS A 34 -8.82 10.34 0.69
C HIS A 34 -7.90 11.21 -0.19
N LYS A 35 -7.80 12.52 0.08
CA LYS A 35 -6.86 13.40 -0.63
C LYS A 35 -5.40 13.02 -0.37
N ARG A 36 -5.05 12.74 0.89
CA ARG A 36 -3.69 12.31 1.25
C ARG A 36 -3.32 10.99 0.60
N ALA A 37 -4.21 9.99 0.62
CA ALA A 37 -3.99 8.72 -0.07
C ALA A 37 -3.79 8.92 -1.59
N LEU A 38 -4.61 9.76 -2.23
CA LEU A 38 -4.42 10.10 -3.66
C LEU A 38 -3.06 10.76 -3.93
N HIS A 39 -2.61 11.66 -3.06
CA HIS A 39 -1.30 12.28 -3.19
C HIS A 39 -0.17 11.25 -3.06
N LEU A 40 -0.22 10.40 -2.04
CA LEU A 40 0.77 9.33 -1.80
C LEU A 40 0.80 8.30 -2.94
N ILE A 41 -0.35 7.98 -3.54
CA ILE A 41 -0.42 7.09 -4.71
C ILE A 41 0.16 7.76 -5.95
N ARG A 42 -0.03 9.07 -6.15
CA ARG A 42 0.50 9.81 -7.30
C ARG A 42 2.00 10.09 -7.19
N HIS A 43 2.52 10.19 -5.97
CA HIS A 43 3.93 10.44 -5.68
C HIS A 43 4.51 9.33 -4.79
N PRO A 44 4.54 8.07 -5.28
CA PRO A 44 4.93 6.95 -4.45
C PRO A 44 6.43 6.91 -4.22
N VAL A 45 6.80 6.46 -3.03
CA VAL A 45 8.11 5.84 -2.81
C VAL A 45 7.94 4.36 -3.08
N PHE A 46 8.67 3.82 -4.06
CA PHE A 46 8.61 2.40 -4.37
C PHE A 46 9.57 1.60 -3.49
N CYS A 47 9.19 0.37 -3.11
CA CYS A 47 10.13 -0.58 -2.52
C CYS A 47 10.72 -1.51 -3.59
N LYS A 48 11.66 -2.37 -3.19
CA LYS A 48 12.29 -3.35 -4.09
C LYS A 48 11.30 -4.41 -4.57
N ASP A 49 10.27 -4.66 -3.76
CA ASP A 49 9.27 -5.70 -4.00
C ASP A 49 8.29 -5.33 -5.10
N ASP A 50 7.73 -6.39 -5.68
CA ASP A 50 6.70 -6.31 -6.70
C ASP A 50 5.32 -6.37 -6.07
N CYS A 51 4.33 -5.77 -6.74
CA CYS A 51 2.95 -5.85 -6.31
C CYS A 51 2.46 -7.30 -6.20
N TRP A 52 1.98 -7.68 -5.01
CA TRP A 52 1.56 -9.07 -4.75
C TRP A 52 0.34 -9.48 -5.59
N VAL A 53 -0.60 -8.54 -5.83
CA VAL A 53 -1.77 -8.78 -6.67
C VAL A 53 -1.33 -9.02 -8.12
N CYS A 54 -0.47 -8.16 -8.66
CA CYS A 54 0.10 -8.37 -9.99
C CYS A 54 0.77 -9.73 -10.14
N LYS A 55 1.60 -10.13 -9.17
CA LYS A 55 2.31 -11.42 -9.17
C LYS A 55 1.37 -12.62 -9.16
N THR A 56 0.19 -12.47 -8.56
CA THR A 56 -0.80 -13.55 -8.46
C THR A 56 -1.67 -13.62 -9.72
N THR A 57 -1.93 -12.48 -10.35
CA THR A 57 -2.82 -12.36 -11.52
C THR A 57 -2.09 -12.58 -12.84
N TYR A 58 -0.85 -12.11 -12.98
CA TYR A 58 -0.11 -12.15 -14.24
C TYR A 58 0.96 -13.22 -14.24
N THR A 59 0.96 -14.05 -15.29
CA THR A 59 2.05 -14.99 -15.59
C THR A 59 3.24 -14.29 -16.26
N ILE A 60 3.02 -13.12 -16.88
CA ILE A 60 4.03 -12.33 -17.59
C ILE A 60 4.61 -11.28 -16.63
N LYS A 61 5.93 -11.36 -16.38
CA LYS A 61 6.65 -10.47 -15.46
C LYS A 61 6.58 -8.98 -15.85
N GLU A 62 6.52 -8.66 -17.13
CA GLU A 62 6.45 -7.27 -17.61
C GLU A 62 5.16 -6.54 -17.20
N ARG A 63 4.12 -7.28 -16.80
CA ARG A 63 2.85 -6.72 -16.30
C ARG A 63 2.85 -6.51 -14.79
N VAL A 64 3.95 -6.84 -14.11
CA VAL A 64 4.09 -6.72 -12.66
C VAL A 64 4.64 -5.36 -12.30
N GLY A 65 3.79 -4.51 -11.71
CA GLY A 65 4.20 -3.20 -11.21
C GLY A 65 4.96 -3.31 -9.88
N LYS A 66 5.89 -2.37 -9.64
CA LYS A 66 6.56 -2.22 -8.34
C LYS A 66 5.58 -1.82 -7.25
N ALA A 67 5.77 -2.36 -6.05
CA ALA A 67 4.95 -2.02 -4.89
C ALA A 67 5.35 -0.64 -4.34
N ILE A 68 4.34 0.13 -3.91
CA ILE A 68 4.54 1.31 -3.08
C ILE A 68 4.97 0.82 -1.70
N TYR A 69 5.96 1.50 -1.12
CA TYR A 69 6.55 1.20 0.18
C TYR A 69 5.48 0.89 1.24
N ASP A 70 5.67 -0.22 1.94
CA ASP A 70 4.79 -0.79 2.97
C ASP A 70 3.35 -1.14 2.57
N THR A 71 2.96 -1.04 1.29
CA THR A 71 1.59 -1.41 0.88
C THR A 71 1.47 -2.80 0.25
N GLY A 72 2.57 -3.32 -0.31
CA GLY A 72 2.55 -4.50 -1.18
C GLY A 72 1.76 -4.30 -2.50
N LEU A 73 1.26 -3.09 -2.78
CA LEU A 73 0.43 -2.77 -3.93
C LEU A 73 1.15 -1.81 -4.88
N CYS A 74 1.02 -2.00 -6.20
CA CYS A 74 1.42 -0.98 -7.16
C CYS A 74 0.41 0.18 -7.16
N GLN A 75 0.77 1.29 -7.79
CA GLN A 75 -0.11 2.48 -7.88
C GLN A 75 -1.52 2.14 -8.39
N GLY A 76 -1.64 1.28 -9.41
CA GLY A 76 -2.94 0.89 -9.96
C GLY A 76 -3.80 0.12 -8.94
N HIS A 77 -3.22 -0.87 -8.25
CA HIS A 77 -3.94 -1.63 -7.24
C HIS A 77 -4.20 -0.83 -5.96
N ALA A 78 -3.31 0.08 -5.58
CA ALA A 78 -3.55 1.01 -4.48
C ALA A 78 -4.70 1.98 -4.79
N LEU A 79 -4.76 2.50 -6.03
CA LEU A 79 -5.87 3.34 -6.49
C LEU A 79 -7.19 2.57 -6.51
N TYR A 80 -7.17 1.32 -6.99
CA TYR A 80 -8.33 0.46 -6.96
C TYR A 80 -8.80 0.21 -5.52
N ALA A 81 -7.88 -0.15 -4.61
CA ALA A 81 -8.17 -0.37 -3.20
C ALA A 81 -8.72 0.88 -2.49
N LEU A 82 -8.29 2.08 -2.90
CA LEU A 82 -8.85 3.34 -2.42
C LEU A 82 -10.28 3.55 -2.96
N ALA A 83 -10.54 3.21 -4.22
CA ALA A 83 -11.82 3.49 -4.89
C ALA A 83 -12.95 2.49 -4.59
N THR A 84 -12.63 1.23 -4.26
CA THR A 84 -13.64 0.15 -4.20
C THR A 84 -14.30 -0.06 -2.85
N ARG A 85 -13.97 0.73 -1.83
CA ARG A 85 -14.66 0.66 -0.55
C ARG A 85 -15.36 1.96 -0.18
N LYS A 86 -16.62 1.78 0.22
CA LYS A 86 -17.53 2.75 0.85
C LYS A 86 -18.04 2.11 2.12
#